data_AF-K6A0J5-F1
#
_entry.id   AF-K6A0J5-F1
#
_cell.length_a   1.000
_cell.length_b   1.000
_cell.length_c   1.000
_cell.angle_alpha   90.00
_cell.angle_beta   90.00
_cell.angle_gamma   90.00
#
_symmetry.space_group_name_H-M   'P 1'
#
loop_
_entity.id
_entity.type
_entity.pdbx_description
1 polymer ?
#
loop_
_entity_poly.entity_id
_entity_poly.type
_entity_poly.pdbx_seq_one_letter_code
_entity_poly.pdbx_strand_id
1 'polypeptide(L)'
;MLFTLVFAFSIMLLFICFTRSIVTLFIPDTASAAWGYAVAGLPLFATDYLFFGINIIIIGYYTSIERLRRAISLTVLRGILPVVFFFTLPLLLDVNGIWLAVAAGDITTTVVIVILLIVDKVRRNG
;
A
#
# COMPACT_ATOMS: atom_id res chain seq x y z
N MET A 1 -12.25 11.43 -1.66
CA MET A 1 -11.28 10.97 -0.63
C MET A 1 -11.98 10.23 0.51
N LEU A 2 -12.95 10.82 1.22
CA LEU A 2 -13.59 10.14 2.37
C LEU A 2 -14.16 8.76 2.03
N PHE A 3 -14.96 8.66 0.95
CA PHE A 3 -15.51 7.38 0.47
C PHE A 3 -14.43 6.31 0.28
N THR A 4 -13.32 6.66 -0.37
CA THR A 4 -12.22 5.71 -0.62
C THR A 4 -11.52 5.29 0.67
N LEU A 5 -11.32 6.20 1.63
CA LEU A 5 -10.72 5.84 2.92
C LEU A 5 -11.63 4.90 3.72
N VAL A 6 -12.95 5.17 3.72
CA VAL A 6 -13.93 4.28 4.37
C VAL A 6 -13.93 2.90 3.71
N PHE A 7 -13.92 2.86 2.37
CA PHE A 7 -13.88 1.61 1.62
C PHE A 7 -12.58 0.83 1.87
N ALA A 8 -11.43 1.50 1.76
CA ALA A 8 -10.13 0.91 2.02
C ALA A 8 -10.01 0.37 3.46
N PHE A 9 -10.49 1.14 4.45
CA PHE A 9 -10.53 0.69 5.84
C PHE A 9 -11.44 -0.52 6.03
N SER A 10 -12.61 -0.54 5.37
CA SER A 10 -13.54 -1.67 5.42
C SER A 10 -12.92 -2.94 4.83
N ILE A 11 -12.21 -2.83 3.70
CA ILE A 11 -11.49 -3.94 3.09
C ILE A 11 -10.34 -4.41 3.98
N MET A 12 -9.55 -3.49 4.53
CA MET A 12 -8.49 -3.83 5.48
C MET A 12 -9.06 -4.62 6.68
N LEU A 13 -10.15 -4.15 7.28
CA LEU A 13 -10.80 -4.82 8.40
C LEU A 13 -11.32 -6.20 8.02
N LEU A 14 -11.93 -6.34 6.84
CA LEU A 14 -12.38 -7.64 6.32
C LEU A 14 -11.21 -8.62 6.22
N PHE A 15 -10.09 -8.19 5.65
CA PHE A 15 -8.91 -9.06 5.50
C PHE A 15 -8.31 -9.44 6.85
N ILE A 16 -8.25 -8.52 7.82
CA ILE A 16 -7.75 -8.80 9.17
C ILE A 16 -8.68 -9.75 9.94
N CYS A 17 -9.99 -9.48 9.95
CA CYS A 17 -10.96 -10.28 10.71
C CYS A 17 -11.18 -11.68 10.11
N PHE A 18 -11.14 -11.81 8.78
CA PHE A 18 -11.41 -13.07 8.08
C PHE A 18 -10.14 -13.71 7.50
N THR A 19 -8.95 -13.34 8.02
CA THR A 19 -7.65 -13.80 7.50
C THR A 19 -7.61 -15.32 7.31
N ARG A 20 -7.96 -16.11 8.33
CA ARG A 20 -7.89 -17.58 8.24
C ARG A 20 -8.78 -18.12 7.13
N SER A 21 -10.04 -17.68 7.07
CA SER A 21 -11.01 -18.11 6.05
C SER A 21 -10.55 -17.76 4.64
N ILE A 22 -10.02 -16.55 4.45
CA ILE A 22 -9.49 -16.09 3.16
C ILE A 22 -8.26 -16.93 2.77
N VAL A 23 -7.30 -17.10 3.68
CA VAL A 23 -6.09 -17.89 3.39
C VAL A 23 -6.44 -19.35 3.10
N THR A 24 -7.38 -19.96 3.84
CA THR A 24 -7.80 -21.35 3.59
C THR A 24 -8.46 -21.56 2.23
N LEU A 25 -9.02 -20.51 1.63
CA LEU A 25 -9.59 -20.59 0.28
C LEU A 25 -8.50 -20.83 -0.79
N PHE A 26 -7.31 -20.27 -0.58
CA PHE A 26 -6.17 -20.41 -1.50
C PHE A 26 -5.19 -21.52 -1.08
N ILE A 27 -5.06 -21.78 0.22
CA ILE A 27 -4.20 -22.81 0.80
C ILE A 27 -5.06 -23.69 1.71
N PRO A 28 -5.67 -24.77 1.19
CA PRO A 28 -6.55 -25.62 1.99
C PRO A 28 -5.80 -26.41 3.07
N ASP A 29 -4.52 -26.74 2.85
CA ASP A 29 -3.71 -27.48 3.81
C ASP A 29 -3.23 -26.58 4.95
N THR A 30 -3.99 -26.58 6.04
CA THR A 30 -3.69 -25.80 7.26
C THR A 30 -2.46 -26.28 8.04
N ALA A 31 -1.96 -27.49 7.78
CA ALA A 31 -0.73 -28.00 8.41
C ALA A 31 0.53 -27.52 7.67
N SER A 32 0.39 -26.99 6.45
CA SER A 32 1.51 -26.51 5.66
C SER A 32 2.15 -25.24 6.26
N ALA A 33 3.47 -25.13 6.16
CA ALA A 33 4.19 -23.93 6.57
C ALA A 33 3.71 -22.69 5.76
N ALA A 34 3.36 -22.88 4.49
CA ALA A 34 2.85 -21.82 3.62
C ALA A 34 1.55 -21.19 4.17
N TRP A 35 0.64 -22.03 4.69
CA TRP A 35 -0.58 -21.54 5.34
C TRP A 35 -0.24 -20.68 6.57
N GLY A 36 0.68 -21.15 7.40
CA GLY A 36 1.15 -20.41 8.58
C GLY A 36 1.72 -19.03 8.22
N TYR A 37 2.57 -18.96 7.20
CA TYR A 37 3.13 -17.70 6.70
C TYR A 37 2.05 -16.76 6.17
N ALA A 38 1.09 -17.28 5.39
CA ALA A 38 0.03 -16.47 4.82
C ALA A 38 -0.94 -15.94 5.89
N VAL A 39 -1.26 -16.73 6.92
CA VAL A 39 -2.11 -16.27 8.04
C VAL A 39 -1.43 -15.19 8.88
N ALA A 40 -0.12 -15.30 9.12
CA ALA A 40 0.62 -14.25 9.82
C ALA A 40 0.81 -12.99 8.95
N GLY A 41 0.98 -13.19 7.65
CA GLY A 41 1.35 -12.14 6.71
C GLY A 41 0.20 -11.31 6.14
N LEU A 42 -0.96 -11.93 5.88
CA LEU A 42 -2.10 -11.25 5.27
C LEU A 42 -2.58 -10.00 6.06
N PRO A 43 -2.66 -10.03 7.40
CA PRO A 43 -3.00 -8.83 8.18
C PRO A 43 -1.99 -7.69 7.99
N LEU A 44 -0.69 -8.03 7.93
CA LEU A 44 0.38 -7.05 7.71
C LEU A 44 0.25 -6.42 6.32
N PHE A 45 0.04 -7.25 5.30
CA PHE A 45 -0.18 -6.79 3.93
C PHE A 45 -1.44 -5.92 3.81
N ALA A 46 -2.53 -6.28 4.49
CA ALA A 46 -3.78 -5.54 4.43
C ALA A 46 -3.68 -4.08 4.90
N THR A 47 -2.67 -3.74 5.73
CA THR A 47 -2.43 -2.35 6.16
C THR A 47 -2.13 -1.40 4.99
N ASP A 48 -1.65 -1.94 3.86
CA ASP A 48 -1.37 -1.21 2.63
C ASP A 48 -2.61 -0.51 2.04
N TYR A 49 -3.80 -1.10 2.17
CA TYR A 49 -5.01 -0.66 1.46
C TYR A 49 -5.34 0.83 1.68
N LEU A 50 -5.05 1.37 2.86
CA LEU A 50 -5.28 2.79 3.17
C LEU A 50 -4.40 3.71 2.30
N PHE A 51 -3.10 3.41 2.22
CA PHE A 51 -2.13 4.20 1.47
C PHE A 51 -2.27 3.97 -0.03
N PHE A 52 -2.49 2.72 -0.43
CA PHE A 52 -2.83 2.32 -1.79
C PHE A 52 -3.99 3.15 -2.35
N GLY A 53 -5.09 3.25 -1.58
CA GLY A 53 -6.28 4.00 -1.99
C GLY A 53 -5.99 5.50 -2.18
N ILE A 54 -5.24 6.11 -1.27
CA ILE A 54 -4.82 7.52 -1.38
C ILE A 54 -3.99 7.74 -2.64
N ASN A 55 -2.99 6.89 -2.87
CA ASN A 55 -2.05 7.02 -3.98
C ASN A 55 -2.78 6.89 -5.32
N ILE A 56 -3.69 5.91 -5.47
CA ILE A 56 -4.49 5.74 -6.70
C ILE A 56 -5.36 6.95 -6.98
N ILE A 57 -6.07 7.50 -5.99
CA ILE A 57 -6.92 8.68 -6.22
C ILE A 57 -6.10 9.86 -6.70
N ILE A 58 -4.94 10.10 -6.08
CA ILE A 58 -4.15 11.30 -6.37
C ILE A 58 -3.44 11.18 -7.72
N ILE A 59 -2.93 9.99 -8.05
CA ILE A 59 -2.41 9.70 -9.40
C ILE A 59 -3.54 9.89 -10.42
N GLY A 60 -4.72 9.31 -10.18
CA GLY A 60 -5.89 9.48 -11.05
C GLY A 60 -6.32 10.94 -11.21
N TYR A 61 -6.23 11.73 -10.14
CA TYR A 61 -6.46 13.17 -10.18
C TYR A 61 -5.44 13.88 -11.06
N TYR A 62 -4.14 13.62 -10.91
CA TYR A 62 -3.12 14.22 -11.79
C TYR A 62 -3.29 13.81 -13.25
N THR A 63 -3.73 12.59 -13.51
CA THR A 63 -4.06 12.13 -14.86
C THR A 63 -5.27 12.88 -15.43
N SER A 64 -6.34 13.10 -14.65
CA SER A 64 -7.56 13.76 -15.14
C SER A 64 -7.40 15.26 -15.44
N ILE A 65 -6.42 15.92 -14.80
CA ILE A 65 -6.05 17.32 -15.11
C ILE A 65 -4.85 17.42 -16.05
N GLU A 66 -4.54 16.34 -16.77
CA GLU A 66 -3.48 16.24 -17.79
C GLU A 66 -2.06 16.58 -17.28
N ARG A 67 -1.83 16.49 -15.97
CA ARG A 67 -0.50 16.63 -15.36
C ARG A 67 0.27 15.32 -15.41
N LEU A 68 0.42 14.78 -16.62
CA LEU A 68 0.94 13.44 -16.89
C LEU A 68 2.34 13.20 -16.31
N ARG A 69 3.23 14.19 -16.35
CA ARG A 69 4.58 14.07 -15.77
C ARG A 69 4.53 13.67 -14.29
N ARG A 70 3.64 14.28 -13.51
CA ARG A 70 3.48 13.97 -12.08
C ARG A 70 2.82 12.62 -11.87
N ALA A 71 1.77 12.32 -12.63
CA ALA A 71 1.08 11.04 -12.55
C ALA A 71 2.02 9.86 -12.86
N ILE A 72 2.83 9.96 -13.92
CA ILE A 72 3.79 8.94 -14.32
C ILE A 72 4.89 8.80 -13.25
N SER A 73 5.50 9.90 -12.80
CA SER A 73 6.53 9.85 -11.75
C SER A 73 6.03 9.16 -10.47
N LEU A 74 4.81 9.49 -10.02
CA LEU A 74 4.22 8.86 -8.84
C LEU A 74 3.89 7.38 -9.08
N THR A 75 3.42 7.02 -10.27
CA THR A 75 3.15 5.62 -10.63
C THR A 75 4.43 4.78 -10.64
N VAL A 76 5.51 5.31 -11.22
CA VAL A 76 6.83 4.66 -11.25
C VAL A 76 7.38 4.51 -9.84
N LEU A 77 7.33 5.58 -9.03
CA LEU A 77 7.79 5.56 -7.66
C LEU A 77 7.07 4.48 -6.85
N ARG A 78 5.74 4.43 -6.95
CA ARG A 78 4.89 3.44 -6.29
C ARG A 78 5.20 2.00 -6.70
N GLY A 79 5.64 1.78 -7.95
CA GLY A 79 6.03 0.46 -8.43
C GLY A 79 7.43 0.04 -7.98
N ILE A 80 8.38 0.97 -7.93
CA ILE A 80 9.79 0.68 -7.60
C ILE A 80 9.99 0.53 -6.09
N LEU A 81 9.35 1.37 -5.27
CA LEU A 81 9.58 1.37 -3.82
C LEU A 81 9.29 0.03 -3.13
N PRO A 82 8.18 -0.69 -3.41
CA PRO A 82 7.97 -2.02 -2.87
C PRO A 82 9.09 -3.00 -3.20
N VAL A 83 9.69 -2.91 -4.39
CA VAL A 83 10.83 -3.76 -4.78
C VAL A 83 12.05 -3.46 -3.91
N VAL A 84 12.35 -2.18 -3.69
CA VAL A 84 13.45 -1.76 -2.81
C VAL A 84 13.20 -2.23 -1.37
N PHE A 85 11.98 -2.06 -0.86
CA PHE A 85 11.62 -2.50 0.48
C PHE A 85 11.60 -4.03 0.62
N PHE A 86 11.28 -4.77 -0.43
CA PHE A 86 11.32 -6.22 -0.43
C PHE A 86 12.72 -6.78 -0.15
N PHE A 87 13.78 -6.11 -0.64
CA PHE A 87 15.16 -6.53 -0.37
C PHE A 87 15.73 -5.99 0.94
N THR A 88 15.19 -4.89 1.48
CA THR A 88 15.77 -4.19 2.63
C THR A 88 15.03 -4.46 3.94
N LEU A 89 13.70 -4.52 3.92
CA LEU A 89 12.86 -4.65 5.11
C LEU A 89 12.97 -6.03 5.79
N PRO A 90 13.13 -7.15 5.07
CA PRO A 90 13.37 -8.44 5.70
C PRO A 90 14.67 -8.52 6.48
N LEU A 91 15.67 -7.68 6.17
CA LEU A 91 16.91 -7.60 6.95
C LEU A 91 16.69 -7.03 8.36
N LEU A 92 15.56 -6.35 8.59
CA LEU A 92 15.20 -5.70 9.84
C LEU A 92 14.07 -6.40 10.59
N LEU A 93 13.11 -6.99 9.86
CA LEU A 93 11.86 -7.54 10.38
C LEU A 93 11.62 -9.00 9.96
N ASP A 94 12.64 -9.68 9.46
CA ASP A 94 12.56 -11.06 8.95
C ASP A 94 11.40 -11.25 7.96
N VAL A 95 10.64 -12.35 8.10
CA VAL A 95 9.51 -12.69 7.24
C VAL A 95 8.42 -11.63 7.26
N ASN A 96 8.22 -10.92 8.38
CA ASN A 96 7.22 -9.84 8.45
C ASN A 96 7.58 -8.67 7.54
N GLY A 97 8.89 -8.41 7.34
CA GLY A 97 9.38 -7.40 6.41
C GLY A 97 8.97 -7.67 4.97
N ILE A 98 8.82 -8.94 4.58
CA ILE A 98 8.37 -9.33 3.24
C ILE A 98 6.92 -8.86 3.01
N TRP A 99 6.05 -9.08 4.00
CA TRP A 99 4.63 -8.73 3.93
C TRP A 99 4.39 -7.21 4.05
N LEU A 100 5.26 -6.49 4.77
CA LEU A 100 5.19 -5.05 4.94
C LEU A 100 5.83 -4.25 3.79
N ALA A 101 6.57 -4.88 2.88
CA ALA A 101 7.31 -4.19 1.83
C ALA A 101 6.40 -3.32 0.94
N VAL A 102 5.21 -3.81 0.59
CA VAL A 102 4.24 -3.08 -0.23
C VAL A 102 3.69 -1.87 0.55
N ALA A 103 3.23 -2.09 1.79
CA ALA A 103 2.75 -1.03 2.66
C ALA A 103 3.82 0.07 2.86
N ALA A 104 5.08 -0.29 3.09
CA ALA A 104 6.17 0.67 3.21
C ALA A 104 6.38 1.50 1.93
N GLY A 105 6.23 0.86 0.75
CA GLY A 105 6.31 1.53 -0.54
C GLY A 105 5.19 2.53 -0.78
N ASP A 106 3.96 2.13 -0.48
CA ASP A 106 2.79 3.00 -0.63
C ASP A 106 2.77 4.11 0.43
N ILE A 107 3.18 3.85 1.69
CA ILE A 107 3.38 4.89 2.71
C ILE A 107 4.38 5.94 2.23
N THR A 108 5.53 5.51 1.74
CA THR A 108 6.59 6.41 1.25
C THR A 108 6.08 7.24 0.06
N THR A 109 5.34 6.62 -0.85
CA THR A 109 4.68 7.33 -1.96
C THR A 109 3.66 8.36 -1.46
N THR A 110 2.85 8.00 -0.46
CA THR A 110 1.90 8.94 0.18
C THR A 110 2.62 10.12 0.81
N VAL A 111 3.75 9.90 1.50
CA VAL A 111 4.58 10.98 2.07
C VAL A 111 5.07 11.92 0.98
N VAL A 112 5.59 11.39 -0.14
CA VAL A 112 6.02 12.21 -1.29
C VAL A 112 4.86 13.03 -1.85
N ILE A 113 3.68 12.44 -1.97
CA ILE A 113 2.47 13.14 -2.42
C ILE A 113 2.10 14.28 -1.45
N VAL A 114 2.10 14.03 -0.15
CA VAL A 114 1.79 15.07 0.86
C VAL A 114 2.77 16.23 0.75
N ILE A 115 4.07 15.96 0.58
CA ILE A 115 5.10 16.99 0.37
C ILE A 115 4.80 17.80 -0.90
N LEU A 116 4.48 17.14 -2.02
CA LEU A 116 4.14 17.82 -3.27
C LEU A 116 2.92 18.73 -3.13
N LEU A 117 1.88 18.28 -2.43
CA LEU A 117 0.67 19.07 -2.18
C LEU A 117 0.96 20.30 -1.31
N ILE A 118 1.82 20.17 -0.29
CA ILE A 118 2.25 21.30 0.55
C ILE A 118 3.04 22.30 -0.29
N VAL A 119 4.01 21.84 -1.09
CA VAL A 119 4.83 22.70 -1.95
C VAL A 119 3.97 23.44 -2.98
N ASP A 120 3.02 22.76 -3.61
CA ASP A 120 2.09 23.38 -4.56
C ASP A 120 1.22 24.45 -3.87
N LYS A 121 0.75 24.19 -2.65
CA LYS A 121 -0.04 25.15 -1.86
C LYS A 121 0.77 26.39 -1.50
N VAL A 122 2.03 26.22 -1.08
CA VAL A 122 2.93 27.35 -0.75
C VAL A 122 3.21 28.21 -1.99
N ARG A 123 3.51 27.60 -3.13
CA ARG A 123 3.76 28.32 -4.40
C ARG A 123 2.56 29.09 -4.95
N ARG A 124 1.34 28.73 -4.56
CA ARG A 124 0.12 29.40 -5.00
C ARG A 124 -0.26 30.60 -4.12
N ASN A 125 0.29 30.66 -2.91
CA ASN A 125 -0.02 31.68 -1.90
C ASN A 125 1.07 32.77 -1.77
N GLY A 126 2.21 32.62 -2.43
CA GLY A 126 3.27 33.64 -2.54
C GLY A 126 3.35 34.14 -3.97
#